data_AF-A0AAX6T8W4-F1
#
_entry.id   AF-A0AAX6T8W4-F1
#
_cell.length_a   1.000
_cell.length_b   1.000
_cell.length_c   1.000
_cell.angle_alpha   90.00
_cell.angle_beta   90.00
_cell.angle_gamma   90.00
#
_symmetry.space_group_name_H-M   'P 1'
#
loop_
_entity.id
_entity.type
_entity.pdbx_description
1 polymer ?
#
loop_
_entity_poly.entity_id
_entity_poly.type
_entity_poly.pdbx_seq_one_letter_code
_entity_poly.pdbx_strand_id
1 'polypeptide(L)'
;MPKAPKGKSTEKKIIHPYSRKATQITREAHKQEKKEKLKNEKALRLNLIGEKLQWFQNELDPQKMRYSKKDACELIERYLNRFSSELEQIELHNSIKDRQGRRHQARETVIKQTMERERQQYEGYGLVPHTPVFSEAIGKVSMQLYHLFLTLTGSVLQQYDHAH
;
A
#
# COMPACT_ATOMS: atom_id res chain seq x y z
N MET A 1 -33.98 -34.62 40.52
CA MET A 1 -33.12 -34.54 39.31
C MET A 1 -33.52 -33.31 38.49
N PRO A 2 -32.60 -32.40 38.13
CA PRO A 2 -32.94 -31.28 37.26
C PRO A 2 -32.98 -31.75 35.78
N LYS A 3 -34.01 -31.31 35.04
CA LYS A 3 -34.18 -31.65 33.62
C LYS A 3 -33.21 -30.85 32.74
N ALA A 4 -32.49 -31.54 31.85
CA ALA A 4 -31.56 -30.95 30.91
C ALA A 4 -32.28 -29.97 29.93
N PRO A 5 -31.70 -28.79 29.64
CA PRO A 5 -32.26 -27.87 28.67
C PRO A 5 -32.11 -28.42 27.24
N LYS A 6 -33.24 -28.65 26.57
CA LYS A 6 -33.30 -29.02 25.14
C LYS A 6 -32.59 -27.95 24.30
N GLY A 7 -31.50 -28.33 23.64
CA GLY A 7 -30.82 -27.50 22.65
C GLY A 7 -31.78 -27.13 21.51
N LYS A 8 -32.02 -25.83 21.32
CA LYS A 8 -32.71 -25.33 20.13
C LYS A 8 -31.70 -25.33 18.99
N SER A 9 -31.93 -26.18 17.98
CA SER A 9 -31.25 -26.10 16.69
C SER A 9 -31.37 -24.67 16.15
N THR A 10 -30.23 -24.05 15.84
CA THR A 10 -30.16 -22.73 15.23
C THR A 10 -30.45 -22.83 13.73
N GLU A 11 -31.63 -23.32 13.38
CA GLU A 11 -32.17 -23.10 12.03
C GLU A 11 -32.26 -21.58 11.82
N LYS A 12 -31.73 -21.09 10.70
CA LYS A 12 -31.75 -19.68 10.32
C LYS A 12 -33.21 -19.28 10.07
N LYS A 13 -33.92 -18.91 11.14
CA LYS A 13 -35.30 -18.44 11.09
C LYS A 13 -35.39 -17.26 10.12
N ILE A 14 -36.35 -17.31 9.21
CA ILE A 14 -36.68 -16.20 8.31
C ILE A 14 -36.96 -14.96 9.19
N ILE A 15 -36.16 -13.91 8.99
CA ILE A 15 -36.24 -12.68 9.78
C ILE A 15 -37.06 -11.66 8.98
N HIS A 16 -38.12 -11.13 9.58
CA HIS A 16 -38.90 -10.07 8.93
C HIS A 16 -38.09 -8.77 8.81
N PRO A 17 -38.14 -8.04 7.69
CA PRO A 17 -37.30 -6.85 7.44
C PRO A 17 -37.40 -5.75 8.50
N TYR A 18 -38.60 -5.54 9.06
CA TYR A 18 -38.85 -4.52 10.09
C TYR A 18 -38.73 -5.03 11.53
N SER A 19 -38.24 -6.27 11.73
CA SER A 19 -38.07 -6.81 13.08
C SER A 19 -36.87 -6.19 13.78
N ARG A 20 -36.90 -6.15 15.12
CA ARG A 20 -35.76 -5.72 15.95
C ARG A 20 -34.48 -6.49 15.61
N LYS A 21 -34.61 -7.79 15.30
CA LYS A 21 -33.49 -8.65 14.91
C LYS A 21 -32.88 -8.22 13.57
N ALA A 22 -33.70 -7.82 12.59
CA ALA A 22 -33.21 -7.27 11.33
C ALA A 22 -32.44 -5.96 11.56
N THR A 23 -32.99 -5.04 12.37
CA THR A 23 -32.30 -3.78 12.72
C THR A 23 -30.95 -4.03 13.38
N GLN A 24 -30.86 -5.02 14.27
CA GLN A 24 -29.59 -5.38 14.91
C GLN A 24 -28.56 -5.89 13.90
N ILE A 25 -28.97 -6.78 13.00
CA ILE A 25 -28.09 -7.30 11.93
C ILE A 25 -27.59 -6.16 11.04
N THR A 26 -28.45 -5.23 10.63
CA THR A 26 -28.04 -4.07 9.81
C THR A 26 -27.03 -3.19 10.54
N ARG A 27 -27.22 -2.94 11.84
CA ARG A 27 -26.28 -2.15 12.66
C ARG A 27 -24.92 -2.83 12.78
N GLU A 28 -24.91 -4.14 13.02
CA GLU A 28 -23.69 -4.94 13.11
C GLU A 28 -22.96 -4.98 11.76
N ALA A 29 -23.69 -5.16 10.66
CA ALA A 29 -23.15 -5.13 9.30
C ALA A 29 -22.50 -3.77 8.99
N HIS A 30 -23.19 -2.65 9.26
CA HIS A 30 -22.64 -1.31 9.04
C HIS A 30 -21.40 -1.02 9.92
N LYS A 31 -21.40 -1.49 11.18
CA LYS A 31 -20.24 -1.39 12.06
C LYS A 31 -19.05 -2.17 11.49
N GLN A 32 -19.29 -3.38 10.99
CA GLN A 32 -18.27 -4.22 10.39
C GLN A 32 -17.74 -3.64 9.08
N GLU A 33 -18.61 -3.09 8.23
CA GLU A 33 -18.23 -2.40 7.00
C GLU A 33 -17.32 -1.20 7.30
N LYS A 34 -17.67 -0.35 8.28
CA LYS A 34 -16.81 0.76 8.69
C LYS A 34 -15.45 0.28 9.20
N LYS A 35 -15.41 -0.83 9.94
CA LYS A 35 -14.17 -1.43 10.45
C LYS A 35 -13.29 -1.94 9.31
N GLU A 36 -13.86 -2.66 8.35
CA GLU A 36 -13.11 -3.17 7.19
C GLU A 36 -12.64 -2.03 6.28
N LYS A 37 -13.44 -0.98 6.08
CA LYS A 37 -13.01 0.21 5.34
C LYS A 37 -11.75 0.84 5.94
N LEU A 38 -11.74 1.05 7.27
CA LEU A 38 -10.56 1.62 7.96
C LEU A 38 -9.33 0.71 7.87
N LYS A 39 -9.50 -0.62 7.88
CA LYS A 39 -8.40 -1.56 7.67
C LYS A 39 -7.86 -1.48 6.25
N ASN A 40 -8.75 -1.46 5.26
CA ASN A 40 -8.40 -1.40 3.85
C ASN A 40 -7.67 -0.09 3.52
N GLU A 41 -8.12 1.05 4.07
CA GLU A 41 -7.43 2.33 3.92
C GLU A 41 -6.00 2.29 4.50
N LYS A 42 -5.84 1.70 5.69
CA LYS A 42 -4.51 1.53 6.31
C LYS A 42 -3.62 0.59 5.48
N ALA A 43 -4.16 -0.54 5.04
CA ALA A 43 -3.45 -1.50 4.22
C ALA A 43 -3.00 -0.86 2.89
N LEU A 44 -3.87 -0.10 2.23
CA LEU A 44 -3.53 0.62 1.00
C LEU A 44 -2.42 1.64 1.22
N ARG A 45 -2.45 2.38 2.34
CA ARG A 45 -1.38 3.32 2.69
C ARG A 45 -0.05 2.61 2.92
N LEU A 46 -0.06 1.48 3.63
CA LEU A 46 1.15 0.68 3.88
C LEU A 46 1.69 0.04 2.61
N ASN A 47 0.80 -0.47 1.73
CA ASN A 47 1.19 -1.03 0.45
C ASN A 47 1.89 0.02 -0.42
N LEU A 48 1.37 1.25 -0.49
CA LEU A 48 2.00 2.32 -1.25
C LEU A 48 3.41 2.65 -0.73
N ILE A 49 3.60 2.65 0.59
CA ILE A 49 4.91 2.84 1.20
C ILE A 49 5.82 1.65 0.87
N GLY A 50 5.32 0.42 0.96
CA GLY A 50 6.04 -0.80 0.62
C GLY A 50 6.53 -0.81 -0.82
N GLU A 51 5.65 -0.52 -1.78
CA GLU A 51 5.99 -0.44 -3.22
C GLU A 51 7.07 0.63 -3.47
N LYS A 52 6.93 1.81 -2.82
CA LYS A 52 7.93 2.88 -2.91
C LYS A 52 9.29 2.41 -2.41
N LEU A 53 9.33 1.80 -1.23
CA LEU A 53 10.58 1.30 -0.62
C LEU A 53 11.20 0.18 -1.44
N GLN A 54 10.38 -0.72 -1.97
CA GLN A 54 10.84 -1.81 -2.83
C GLN A 54 11.48 -1.28 -4.11
N TRP A 55 10.93 -0.24 -4.73
CA TRP A 55 11.57 0.39 -5.89
C TRP A 55 12.97 0.91 -5.54
N PHE A 56 13.11 1.65 -4.43
CA PHE A 56 14.41 2.15 -4.00
C PHE A 56 15.37 0.99 -3.69
N GLN A 57 14.91 -0.06 -3.02
CA GLN A 57 15.75 -1.22 -2.72
C GLN A 57 16.33 -1.86 -3.99
N ASN A 58 15.54 -1.96 -5.07
CA ASN A 58 15.98 -2.56 -6.31
C ASN A 58 16.96 -1.68 -7.11
N GLU A 59 16.85 -0.35 -6.97
CA GLU A 59 17.70 0.62 -7.67
C GLU A 59 18.96 1.00 -6.89
N LEU A 60 19.03 0.67 -5.59
CA LEU A 60 20.21 0.88 -4.77
C LEU A 60 21.28 -0.18 -5.10
N ASP A 61 22.53 0.28 -5.20
CA ASP A 61 23.70 -0.57 -5.40
C ASP A 61 24.11 -1.18 -4.06
N PRO A 62 24.05 -2.52 -3.89
CA PRO A 62 24.40 -3.18 -2.64
C PRO A 62 25.87 -2.98 -2.24
N GLN A 63 26.75 -2.67 -3.20
CA GLN A 63 28.19 -2.51 -2.96
C GLN A 63 28.57 -1.08 -2.56
N LYS A 64 27.65 -0.13 -2.75
CA LYS A 64 27.91 1.29 -2.51
C LYS A 64 27.64 1.67 -1.05
N MET A 65 28.71 1.89 -0.29
CA MET A 65 28.60 2.26 1.14
C MET A 65 28.04 3.65 1.41
N ARG A 66 28.20 4.62 0.50
CA ARG A 66 27.74 6.00 0.69
C ARG A 66 27.20 6.58 -0.61
N TYR A 67 26.04 7.22 -0.50
CA TYR A 67 25.46 8.01 -1.59
C TYR A 67 25.82 9.47 -1.39
N SER A 68 26.37 10.09 -2.42
CA SER A 68 26.55 11.53 -2.45
C SER A 68 25.19 12.23 -2.53
N LYS A 69 25.17 13.53 -2.23
CA LYS A 69 23.97 14.36 -2.43
C LYS A 69 23.46 14.28 -3.89
N LYS A 70 24.40 14.31 -4.85
CA LYS A 70 24.08 14.24 -6.28
C LYS A 70 23.44 12.89 -6.63
N ASP A 71 23.99 11.80 -6.10
CA ASP A 71 23.47 10.45 -6.33
C ASP A 71 22.06 10.29 -5.77
N ALA A 72 21.77 10.90 -4.62
CA ALA A 72 20.44 10.91 -4.04
C ALA A 72 19.45 11.70 -4.92
N CYS A 73 19.83 12.87 -5.45
CA CYS A 73 19.00 13.60 -6.41
C CYS A 73 18.69 12.76 -7.65
N GLU A 74 19.72 12.16 -8.26
CA GLU A 74 19.56 11.34 -9.46
C GLU A 74 18.64 10.14 -9.21
N LEU A 75 18.76 9.50 -8.04
CA LEU A 75 17.90 8.37 -7.67
C LEU A 75 16.44 8.80 -7.50
N ILE A 76 16.19 9.97 -6.90
CA ILE A 76 14.84 10.53 -6.77
C ILE A 76 14.27 10.92 -8.14
N GLU A 77 15.07 11.52 -9.02
CA GLU A 77 14.65 11.86 -10.38
C GLU A 77 14.26 10.62 -11.18
N ARG A 78 15.04 9.53 -11.08
CA ARG A 78 14.68 8.23 -11.65
C ARG A 78 13.36 7.70 -11.08
N TYR A 79 13.14 7.83 -9.76
CA TYR A 79 11.88 7.42 -9.12
C TYR A 79 10.68 8.21 -9.66
N LEU A 80 10.80 9.54 -9.75
CA LEU A 80 9.75 10.41 -10.25
C LEU A 80 9.44 10.14 -11.72
N ASN A 81 10.42 9.69 -12.50
CA ASN A 81 10.28 9.38 -13.93
C ASN A 81 10.00 7.90 -14.20
N ARG A 82 9.77 7.05 -13.19
CA ARG A 82 9.59 5.59 -13.35
C ARG A 82 8.45 5.17 -14.28
N PHE A 83 7.46 6.03 -14.48
CA PHE A 83 6.30 5.77 -15.35
C PHE A 83 6.42 6.40 -16.74
N SER A 84 7.55 7.02 -17.10
CA SER A 84 7.71 7.71 -18.38
C SER A 84 7.47 6.79 -19.57
N SER A 85 8.05 5.59 -19.55
CA SER A 85 7.87 4.58 -20.60
C SER A 85 6.43 4.07 -20.71
N GLU A 86 5.75 3.84 -19.57
CA GLU A 86 4.34 3.43 -19.53
C GLU A 86 3.43 4.52 -20.12
N LEU A 87 3.67 5.78 -19.77
CA LEU A 87 2.91 6.91 -20.30
C LEU A 87 3.13 7.11 -21.80
N GLU A 88 4.39 6.99 -22.27
CA GLU A 88 4.72 7.06 -23.70
C GLU A 88 4.03 5.94 -24.49
N GLN A 89 4.01 4.72 -23.95
CA GLN A 89 3.29 3.60 -24.58
C GLN A 89 1.77 3.85 -24.66
N ILE A 90 1.17 4.40 -23.60
CA ILE A 90 -0.25 4.78 -23.59
C ILE A 90 -0.53 5.87 -24.64
N GLU A 91 0.34 6.86 -24.74
CA GLU A 91 0.23 7.94 -25.72
C GLU A 91 0.33 7.42 -27.15
N LEU A 92 1.32 6.57 -27.43
CA LEU A 92 1.50 5.93 -28.74
C LEU A 92 0.28 5.08 -29.12
N HIS A 93 -0.23 4.29 -28.19
CA HIS A 93 -1.42 3.48 -28.44
C HIS A 93 -2.65 4.36 -28.75
N ASN A 94 -2.79 5.51 -28.06
CA ASN A 94 -3.91 6.42 -28.27
C ASN A 94 -3.76 7.32 -29.51
N SER A 95 -2.54 7.51 -30.02
CA SER A 95 -2.28 8.30 -31.23
C SER A 95 -2.63 7.53 -32.53
N ILE A 96 -2.72 6.20 -32.45
CA ILE A 96 -3.22 5.35 -33.53
C ILE A 96 -4.72 5.62 -33.69
N LYS A 97 -5.09 6.31 -34.78
CA LYS A 97 -6.47 6.63 -35.16
C LYS A 97 -7.22 5.35 -35.54
N ASP A 98 -7.83 4.70 -34.55
CA ASP A 98 -8.87 3.69 -34.76
C ASP A 98 -10.24 4.29 -34.39
N ARG A 99 -11.33 3.64 -34.82
CA ARG A 99 -12.71 4.03 -34.45
C ARG A 99 -13.03 3.76 -32.97
N GLN A 100 -12.04 3.33 -32.20
CA GLN A 100 -12.17 3.00 -30.79
C GLN A 100 -11.80 4.20 -29.92
N GLY A 101 -12.57 4.44 -28.85
CA GLY A 101 -12.31 5.52 -27.90
C GLY A 101 -10.97 5.38 -27.17
N ARG A 102 -10.59 6.42 -26.42
CA ARG A 102 -9.32 6.50 -25.67
C ARG A 102 -9.15 5.27 -24.77
N ARG A 103 -8.09 4.49 -25.00
CA ARG A 103 -7.76 3.31 -24.19
C ARG A 103 -6.93 3.74 -22.98
N HIS A 104 -6.98 2.93 -21.92
CA HIS A 104 -6.15 3.11 -20.70
C HIS A 104 -6.32 4.43 -19.93
N GLN A 105 -7.39 5.20 -20.14
CA GLN A 105 -7.63 6.48 -19.47
C GLN A 105 -7.58 6.39 -17.94
N ALA A 106 -8.16 5.33 -17.36
CA ALA A 106 -8.18 5.13 -15.91
C ALA A 106 -6.76 4.99 -15.33
N ARG A 107 -5.91 4.17 -15.96
CA ARG A 107 -4.51 3.94 -15.54
C ARG A 107 -3.67 5.20 -15.72
N GLU A 108 -3.80 5.86 -16.87
CA GLU A 108 -3.11 7.12 -17.18
C GLU A 108 -3.42 8.19 -16.13
N THR A 109 -4.70 8.31 -15.74
CA THR A 109 -5.15 9.28 -14.73
C THR A 109 -4.54 8.98 -13.36
N VAL A 110 -4.54 7.70 -12.95
CA VAL A 110 -3.94 7.27 -11.67
C VAL A 110 -2.43 7.55 -11.64
N ILE A 111 -1.72 7.27 -12.72
CA ILE A 111 -0.28 7.55 -12.84
C ILE A 111 -0.02 9.05 -12.71
N LYS A 112 -0.71 9.87 -13.50
CA LYS A 112 -0.54 11.33 -13.50
C LYS A 112 -0.83 11.93 -12.12
N GLN A 113 -1.93 11.52 -11.47
CA GLN A 113 -2.26 11.96 -10.11
C GLN A 113 -1.22 11.52 -9.08
N THR A 114 -0.64 10.33 -9.25
CA THR A 114 0.38 9.81 -8.34
C THR A 114 1.69 10.59 -8.49
N MET A 115 2.14 10.80 -9.73
CA MET A 115 3.33 11.61 -10.03
C MET A 115 3.19 13.04 -9.52
N GLU A 116 2.02 13.65 -9.72
CA GLU A 116 1.74 15.00 -9.23
C GLU A 116 1.85 15.09 -7.71
N ARG A 117 1.21 14.15 -6.98
CA ARG A 117 1.33 14.09 -5.51
C ARG A 117 2.77 13.90 -5.05
N GLU A 118 3.53 13.06 -5.72
CA GLU A 118 4.93 12.80 -5.37
C GLU A 118 5.84 14.00 -5.66
N ARG A 119 5.61 14.72 -6.77
CA ARG A 119 6.31 15.97 -7.09
C ARG A 119 5.98 17.07 -6.09
N GLN A 120 4.70 17.26 -5.76
CA GLN A 120 4.29 18.20 -4.72
C GLN A 120 4.89 17.87 -3.36
N GLN A 121 5.02 16.59 -3.02
CA GLN A 121 5.71 16.18 -1.79
C GLN A 121 7.22 16.50 -1.84
N TYR A 122 7.86 16.32 -3.00
CA TYR A 122 9.27 16.64 -3.19
C TYR A 122 9.53 18.16 -3.13
N GLU A 123 8.77 18.93 -3.89
CA GLU A 123 8.92 20.38 -4.01
C GLU A 123 8.41 21.12 -2.76
N GLY A 124 7.26 20.69 -2.20
CA GLY A 124 6.56 21.38 -1.11
C GLY A 124 7.12 21.14 0.30
N TYR A 125 7.79 20.01 0.55
CA TYR A 125 8.41 19.73 1.86
C TYR A 125 9.89 20.13 1.94
N GLY A 126 10.44 20.76 0.91
CA GLY A 126 11.87 21.08 0.89
C GLY A 126 12.74 19.82 0.94
N LEU A 127 12.41 18.81 0.13
CA LEU A 127 13.36 17.76 -0.27
C LEU A 127 14.45 18.31 -1.21
N VAL A 128 14.75 19.61 -1.08
CA VAL A 128 16.03 20.18 -1.40
C VAL A 128 17.06 19.43 -0.53
N PRO A 129 18.03 18.70 -1.10
CA PRO A 129 18.93 17.84 -0.33
C PRO A 129 20.03 18.65 0.38
N HIS A 130 19.72 19.88 0.80
CA HIS A 130 20.54 20.74 1.62
C HIS A 130 20.42 20.43 3.12
N THR A 131 19.52 19.53 3.54
CA THR A 131 19.46 19.08 4.93
C THR A 131 20.14 17.71 5.10
N PRO A 132 21.02 17.53 6.11
CA PRO A 132 21.65 16.24 6.43
C PRO A 132 20.64 15.15 6.82
N VAL A 133 19.37 15.53 6.99
CA VAL A 133 18.26 14.67 7.40
C VAL A 133 17.91 13.64 6.33
N PHE A 134 18.11 13.88 5.03
CA PHE A 134 17.72 12.91 3.99
C PHE A 134 18.73 11.77 3.83
N SER A 135 20.04 12.01 3.95
CA SER A 135 21.03 10.92 3.94
C SER A 135 20.98 10.12 5.24
N GLU A 136 20.75 10.78 6.37
CA GLU A 136 20.45 10.10 7.63
C GLU A 136 19.12 9.36 7.57
N ALA A 137 18.09 9.90 6.92
CA ALA A 137 16.81 9.22 6.77
C ALA A 137 16.92 8.03 5.83
N ILE A 138 17.66 8.09 4.73
CA ILE A 138 17.91 6.90 3.89
C ILE A 138 18.71 5.85 4.67
N GLY A 139 19.74 6.25 5.43
CA GLY A 139 20.51 5.33 6.27
C GLY A 139 19.69 4.75 7.44
N LYS A 140 18.86 5.55 8.10
CA LYS A 140 17.95 5.14 9.19
C LYS A 140 16.77 4.33 8.66
N VAL A 141 16.25 4.64 7.47
CA VAL A 141 15.20 3.84 6.78
C VAL A 141 15.79 2.52 6.34
N SER A 142 17.01 2.47 5.79
CA SER A 142 17.71 1.23 5.48
C SER A 142 17.90 0.36 6.74
N MET A 143 18.40 0.94 7.84
CA MET A 143 18.57 0.23 9.12
C MET A 143 17.25 -0.17 9.79
N GLN A 144 16.22 0.68 9.77
CA GLN A 144 14.91 0.36 10.33
C GLN A 144 14.16 -0.67 9.48
N LEU A 145 14.32 -0.66 8.15
CA LEU A 145 13.77 -1.69 7.27
C LEU A 145 14.52 -3.02 7.44
N TYR A 146 15.83 -2.99 7.63
CA TYR A 146 16.62 -4.20 7.94
C TYR A 146 16.20 -4.80 9.28
N HIS A 147 16.03 -3.97 10.31
CA HIS A 147 15.49 -4.41 11.60
C HIS A 147 14.05 -4.92 11.49
N LEU A 148 13.15 -4.18 10.83
CA LEU A 148 11.74 -4.59 10.67
C LEU A 148 11.62 -5.89 9.86
N PHE A 149 12.45 -6.07 8.83
CA PHE A 149 12.56 -7.30 8.06
C PHE A 149 13.08 -8.46 8.91
N LEU A 150 14.12 -8.25 9.73
CA LEU A 150 14.62 -9.25 10.69
C LEU A 150 13.59 -9.63 11.76
N THR A 151 12.80 -8.67 12.28
CA THR A 151 11.76 -8.97 13.27
C THR A 151 10.59 -9.74 12.66
N LEU A 152 10.21 -9.40 11.42
CA LEU A 152 9.11 -10.08 10.71
C LEU A 152 9.51 -11.47 10.22
N THR A 153 10.75 -11.67 9.76
CA THR A 153 11.25 -12.99 9.34
C THR A 153 11.67 -13.88 10.51
N GLY A 154 12.22 -13.30 11.60
CA GLY A 154 12.51 -14.02 12.84
C GLY A 154 11.26 -14.57 13.53
N SER A 155 10.14 -13.83 13.46
CA SER A 155 8.85 -14.30 14.00
C SER A 155 8.26 -15.48 13.20
N VAL A 156 8.61 -15.63 11.91
CA VAL A 156 8.16 -16.74 11.06
C VAL A 156 9.01 -18.00 11.32
N LEU A 157 10.31 -17.85 11.58
CA LEU A 157 11.18 -18.98 11.95
C LEU A 157 10.87 -19.56 13.33
N GLN A 158 10.44 -18.74 14.29
CA GLN A 158 10.11 -19.19 15.64
C GLN A 158 8.76 -19.93 15.73
N GLN A 159 7.92 -19.84 14.70
CA GLN A 159 6.70 -20.66 14.57
C GLN A 159 6.93 -22.03 13.90
N TYR A 160 8.07 -22.24 13.24
CA TYR A 160 8.42 -23.53 12.63
C TYR A 160 9.24 -24.45 13.57
N ASP A 161 9.90 -23.91 14.59
CA ASP A 161 10.70 -24.67 15.57
C ASP A 161 9.89 -25.20 16.78
N HIS A 162 8.56 -25.09 16.76
CA HIS A 162 7.66 -25.65 17.78
C HIS A 162 6.69 -26.72 17.25
N ALA A 163 6.97 -27.25 16.06
CA ALA A 163 6.18 -28.28 15.41
C ALA A 163 6.94 -29.61 15.19
N HIS A 164 7.89 -29.93 16.06
CA HIS A 164 8.50 -31.26 16.16
C HIS A 164 8.60 -31.74 17.61
#